data_AF-E7MM08-F1
#
_entry.id   AF-E7MM08-F1
#
_cell.length_a   1.000
_cell.length_b   1.000
_cell.length_c   1.000
_cell.angle_alpha   90.00
_cell.angle_beta   90.00
_cell.angle_gamma   90.00
#
_symmetry.space_group_name_H-M   'P 1'
#
loop_
_entity.id
_entity.type
_entity.pdbx_description
1 polymer ?
#
loop_
_entity_poly.entity_id
_entity_poly.type
_entity_poly.pdbx_seq_one_letter_code
_entity_poly.pdbx_strand_id
1 'polypeptide(L)' 'MAVQQRRNSKTRKNKRRTHYKLNVPTLVKNAAGEYVRPHHEGSYVKETTESK' A
#
# COMPACT_ATOMS: atom_id res chain seq x y z
N MET A 1 -22.90 -27.41 5.36
CA MET A 1 -21.88 -26.34 5.29
C MET A 1 -22.25 -25.40 4.16
N ALA A 2 -22.12 -24.08 4.35
CA ALA A 2 -22.41 -23.13 3.28
C ALA A 2 -21.28 -23.13 2.24
N VAL A 3 -21.63 -23.27 0.95
CA VAL A 3 -20.69 -23.25 -0.18
C VAL A 3 -21.20 -22.26 -1.23
N GLN A 4 -20.31 -21.64 -1.99
CA GLN A 4 -20.71 -20.73 -3.06
C GLN A 4 -21.43 -21.48 -4.18
N GLN A 5 -22.69 -21.14 -4.43
CA GLN A 5 -23.50 -21.75 -5.48
C GLN A 5 -23.04 -21.38 -6.90
N ARG A 6 -22.40 -20.22 -7.07
CA ARG A 6 -21.91 -19.75 -8.38
C ARG A 6 -20.56 -19.06 -8.25
N ARG A 7 -19.78 -19.11 -9.34
CA ARG A 7 -18.52 -18.39 -9.46
C ARG A 7 -18.76 -16.87 -9.46
N ASN A 8 -17.97 -16.16 -8.66
CA ASN A 8 -17.98 -14.69 -8.68
C ASN A 8 -17.39 -14.14 -9.99
N SER A 9 -18.12 -13.23 -10.64
CA SER A 9 -17.65 -12.57 -11.85
C SER A 9 -16.43 -11.68 -11.59
N LYS A 10 -15.63 -11.43 -12.64
CA LYS A 10 -14.48 -10.51 -12.58
C LYS A 10 -14.92 -9.12 -12.10
N THR A 11 -16.05 -8.63 -12.61
CA THR A 11 -16.63 -7.34 -12.22
C THR A 11 -17.00 -7.27 -10.74
N ARG A 12 -17.66 -8.31 -10.19
CA ARG A 12 -18.04 -8.35 -8.77
C ARG A 12 -16.81 -8.42 -7.86
N LYS A 13 -15.81 -9.22 -8.24
CA LYS A 13 -14.53 -9.31 -7.51
C LYS A 13 -13.81 -7.96 -7.48
N ASN A 14 -13.72 -7.28 -8.62
CA ASN A 14 -13.00 -6.01 -8.73
C ASN A 14 -13.71 -4.89 -7.97
N LYS A 15 -15.05 -4.79 -8.06
CA LYS A 15 -15.86 -3.84 -7.27
C LYS A 15 -15.71 -4.07 -5.76
N ARG A 16 -15.65 -5.32 -5.29
CA ARG A 16 -15.40 -5.60 -3.87
C ARG A 16 -13.99 -5.21 -3.43
N ARG A 17 -13.01 -5.25 -4.34
CA ARG A 17 -11.60 -4.99 -4.04
C ARG A 17 -11.17 -3.52 -4.18
N THR A 18 -12.10 -2.61 -4.41
CA THR A 18 -11.83 -1.17 -4.56
C THR A 18 -11.16 -0.55 -3.33
N HIS A 19 -11.48 -1.06 -2.13
CA HIS A 19 -10.97 -0.51 -0.87
C HIS A 19 -9.60 -1.06 -0.45
N TYR A 20 -9.10 -2.14 -1.06
CA TYR A 20 -7.77 -2.69 -0.77
C TYR A 20 -6.70 -1.92 -1.56
N LYS A 21 -6.51 -0.64 -1.24
CA LYS A 21 -5.46 0.20 -1.80
C LYS A 21 -4.28 0.26 -0.84
N LEU A 22 -3.07 0.34 -1.39
CA LEU A 22 -1.88 0.59 -0.59
C LEU A 22 -1.92 2.04 -0.14
N ASN A 23 -1.84 2.26 1.17
CA ASN A 23 -1.73 3.59 1.74
C ASN A 23 -0.28 4.05 1.62
N VAL A 24 -0.09 5.23 1.04
CA VAL A 24 1.23 5.86 0.94
C VAL A 24 1.64 6.29 2.35
N PRO A 25 2.85 5.91 2.83
CA PRO A 25 3.32 6.35 4.13
C PRO A 25 3.52 7.86 4.12
N THR A 26 3.15 8.52 5.23
CA THR A 26 3.52 9.91 5.45
C THR A 26 5.01 9.98 5.79
N LEU A 27 5.76 10.75 5.00
CA LEU A 27 7.19 10.96 5.20
C LEU A 27 7.44 12.44 5.51
N VAL A 28 8.29 12.69 6.50
CA VAL A 28 8.66 14.02 6.97
C VAL A 28 10.18 14.19 6.80
N LYS A 29 10.61 15.41 6.48
CA LYS A 29 12.04 15.72 6.36
C LYS A 29 12.65 15.88 7.75
N ASN A 30 13.71 15.13 8.03
CA ASN A 30 14.48 15.26 9.27
C ASN A 30 15.42 16.50 9.20
N ALA A 31 15.97 16.92 10.33
CA ALA A 31 16.95 17.99 10.44
C ALA A 31 18.20 17.75 9.56
N ALA A 32 18.58 16.48 9.34
CA ALA A 32 19.67 16.07 8.45
C ALA A 32 19.31 16.07 6.95
N GLY A 33 18.05 16.35 6.61
CA GLY A 33 17.58 16.49 5.23
C GLY A 33 17.00 15.22 4.60
N GLU A 34 17.05 14.08 5.28
CA GLU A 34 16.51 12.80 4.81
C GLU A 34 15.00 12.68 5.08
N TYR A 35 14.30 11.89 4.25
CA TYR A 35 12.89 11.56 4.47
C TYR A 35 12.76 10.38 5.41
N VAL A 36 12.04 10.59 6.51
CA VAL A 36 11.81 9.60 7.56
C VAL A 36 10.33 9.47 7.88
N ARG A 37 9.94 8.36 8.50
CA ARG A 37 8.61 8.26 9.09
C ARG A 37 8.54 9.16 10.32
N PRO A 38 7.39 9.80 10.58
CA PRO A 38 7.21 10.59 11.80
C PRO A 38 7.46 9.71 13.04
N HIS A 39 8.13 10.28 14.05
CA HIS A 39 8.48 9.62 15.31
C HIS A 39 9.48 8.44 15.20
N HIS A 40 10.23 8.35 14.10
CA HIS A 40 11.34 7.42 13.96
C HIS A 40 12.65 8.17 13.74
N GLU A 41 13.72 7.67 14.36
CA GLU A 41 15.08 8.25 14.29
C GLU A 41 15.87 7.78 13.05
N GLY A 42 15.35 6.78 12.32
CA GLY A 42 16.05 6.13 11.22
C GLY A 42 15.73 6.67 9.82
N SER A 43 16.71 6.57 8.93
CA SER A 43 16.62 6.89 7.51
C SER A 43 15.74 5.89 6.75
N TYR A 44 14.77 6.37 5.94
CA TYR A 44 13.96 5.50 5.10
C TYR A 44 14.60 5.39 3.71
N VAL A 45 15.59 4.50 3.56
CA VAL A 45 16.09 4.12 2.23
C VAL A 45 15.21 3.00 1.69
N LYS A 46 14.34 3.34 0.74
CA LYS A 46 13.85 2.37 -0.24
C LYS A 46 14.07 2.93 -1.62
N GLU A 47 15.27 2.72 -2.15
CA GLU A 47 15.47 2.70 -3.59
C GLU A 47 14.69 1.50 -4.16
N THR A 48 13.65 1.78 -4.95
CA THR A 48 13.12 0.88 -5.99
C THR A 48 12.30 1.73 -6.97
N THR A 49 12.98 2.66 -7.64
CA THR A 49 12.78 2.93 -9.07
C THR A 49 13.36 1.70 -9.80
N GLU A 50 12.75 0.97 -10.72
CA GLU A 50 11.58 1.11 -11.59
C GLU A 50 11.07 -0.31 -11.90
N SER A 51 9.77 -0.53 -11.85
CA SER A 51 9.13 -1.63 -12.58
C SER A 51 8.74 -1.08 -13.95
N LYS A 52 9.59 -1.31 -14.96
CA LYS A 52 9.22 -1.21 -16.38
C LYS A 52 9.51 -2.53 -17.07
#